data_AF-A0A090W616-F1
#
_entry.id   AF-A0A090W616-F1
#
_cell.length_a   1.000
_cell.length_b   1.000
_cell.length_c   1.000
_cell.angle_alpha   90.00
_cell.angle_beta   90.00
_cell.angle_gamma   90.00
#
_symmetry.space_group_name_H-M   'P 1'
#
loop_
_entity.id
_entity.type
_entity.pdbx_description
1 polymer ?
#
loop_
_entity_poly.entity_id
_entity_poly.type
_entity_poly.pdbx_seq_one_letter_code
_entity_poly.pdbx_strand_id
1 'polypeptide(L)'
;MEIGQLPEGENTYTVFSLWDTFRAFHPLLTITDPDLDNEFVKTLLRKYDEGGMLPKWELAANYTGTMIGYHAIPVIVDAYFKGIRNFDVEKAYEAMKVSSKFDTTKVYVHNRNILFKMSALAKKYNEELGFVPADKDNEAVAKALEYAYNDWCIAQMAKDLGKEEDYEVYMERAGRYAKYFDKETKFMRGVLSDGSWRTPFDPRASSHRKDDYCEGNAWQWTWFVPHDVDGLVGLMGGKEEFSVKLNQFFTMDSEITGEDTSNDISGFVGQYAHGNEPGHHITHMFNYVGQPWKTQELVDTVLQTLYFNDPNGLAGNEDCGAMSAWYILNAIGIYSFCPGDPQYSIGRPLFDEVIFNLKDGKNFRLKTINNSTENKYVQSVLLNGKALESPFISHENIIKGGDMEIVMGPEPNKNFGAR
;
A
#
# COMPACT_ATOMS: atom_id res chain seq x y z
N MET A 1 -30.86 6.11 -14.82
CA MET A 1 -30.70 6.19 -13.36
C MET A 1 -31.76 5.29 -12.77
N GLU A 2 -31.34 4.20 -12.15
CA GLU A 2 -32.22 3.33 -11.37
C GLU A 2 -32.05 3.69 -9.90
N ILE A 3 -33.15 3.71 -9.15
CA ILE A 3 -33.14 4.00 -7.72
C ILE A 3 -33.27 2.66 -7.01
N GLY A 4 -32.22 2.26 -6.27
CA GLY A 4 -32.25 1.10 -5.40
C GLY A 4 -32.75 1.46 -4.00
N GLN A 5 -33.33 0.48 -3.30
CA GLN A 5 -33.66 0.57 -1.88
C GLN A 5 -33.04 -0.61 -1.15
N LEU A 6 -32.26 -0.32 -0.11
CA LEU A 6 -31.66 -1.35 0.74
C LEU A 6 -32.64 -1.83 1.82
N PRO A 7 -32.43 -3.06 2.34
CA PRO A 7 -33.08 -3.49 3.57
C PRO A 7 -32.88 -2.49 4.71
N GLU A 8 -33.84 -2.44 5.63
CA GLU A 8 -33.73 -1.60 6.82
C GLU A 8 -32.48 -1.96 7.62
N GLY A 9 -31.68 -0.95 7.99
CA GLY A 9 -30.44 -1.12 8.74
C GLY A 9 -29.18 -1.35 7.90
N GLU A 10 -29.31 -1.49 6.57
CA GLU A 10 -28.15 -1.52 5.67
C GLU A 10 -27.81 -0.14 5.12
N ASN A 11 -26.51 0.13 4.96
CA ASN A 11 -26.01 1.37 4.38
C ASN A 11 -25.32 1.11 3.03
N THR A 12 -25.25 2.16 2.23
CA THR A 12 -24.36 2.24 1.06
C THR A 12 -23.55 3.52 1.14
N TYR A 13 -22.28 3.40 0.81
CA TYR A 13 -21.35 4.52 0.82
C TYR A 13 -20.88 4.83 -0.61
N THR A 14 -20.20 5.95 -0.76
CA THR A 14 -19.63 6.38 -2.04
C THR A 14 -18.34 7.16 -1.79
N VAL A 15 -17.59 7.46 -2.86
CA VAL A 15 -16.25 8.06 -2.83
C VAL A 15 -15.22 7.05 -2.31
N PHE A 16 -14.95 6.04 -3.14
CA PHE A 16 -13.90 5.05 -2.86
C PHE A 16 -12.66 5.37 -3.68
N SER A 17 -11.72 6.13 -3.12
CA SER A 17 -10.43 6.49 -3.74
C SER A 17 -9.39 5.38 -3.57
N LEU A 18 -9.68 4.19 -4.10
CA LEU A 18 -9.03 2.96 -3.63
C LEU A 18 -7.56 2.84 -4.01
N TRP A 19 -7.05 3.59 -4.98
CA TRP A 19 -5.62 3.62 -5.27
C TRP A 19 -4.81 4.25 -4.12
N ASP A 20 -5.46 5.12 -3.35
CA ASP A 20 -4.88 5.87 -2.23
C ASP A 20 -5.24 5.20 -0.91
N THR A 21 -6.54 5.00 -0.69
CA THR A 21 -7.11 4.71 0.63
C THR A 21 -6.79 3.29 1.11
N PHE A 22 -6.46 2.35 0.22
CA PHE A 22 -6.11 0.98 0.63
C PHE A 22 -4.84 0.94 1.49
N ARG A 23 -3.95 1.93 1.34
CA ARG A 23 -2.60 1.95 1.91
C ARG A 23 -2.60 2.22 3.41
N ALA A 24 -3.45 3.13 3.86
CA ALA A 24 -3.47 3.59 5.25
C ALA A 24 -4.87 3.85 5.80
N PHE A 25 -5.78 4.45 5.01
CA PHE A 25 -7.11 4.81 5.48
C PHE A 25 -7.96 3.59 5.84
N HIS A 26 -8.11 2.63 4.93
CA HIS A 26 -8.80 1.38 5.23
C HIS A 26 -8.10 0.59 6.37
N PRO A 27 -6.77 0.42 6.37
CA PRO A 27 -6.07 -0.18 7.51
C PRO A 27 -6.32 0.52 8.85
N LEU A 28 -6.43 1.85 8.88
CA LEU A 28 -6.77 2.60 10.10
C LEU A 28 -8.17 2.24 10.59
N LEU A 29 -9.16 2.17 9.68
CA LEU A 29 -10.54 1.81 10.03
C LEU A 29 -10.65 0.40 10.61
N THR A 30 -9.79 -0.54 10.20
CA THR A 30 -9.79 -1.89 10.80
C THR A 30 -9.52 -1.87 12.31
N ILE A 31 -8.95 -0.79 12.84
CA ILE A 31 -8.76 -0.59 14.29
C ILE A 31 -9.83 0.36 14.85
N THR A 32 -10.05 1.51 14.21
CA THR A 32 -10.85 2.61 14.78
C THR A 32 -12.35 2.48 14.56
N ASP A 33 -12.77 1.91 13.43
CA ASP A 33 -14.17 1.67 13.10
C ASP A 33 -14.34 0.43 12.18
N PRO A 34 -14.10 -0.77 12.73
CA PRO A 34 -14.18 -2.02 11.97
C PRO A 34 -15.61 -2.35 11.48
N ASP A 35 -16.65 -1.77 12.09
CA ASP A 35 -18.03 -1.94 11.59
C ASP A 35 -18.24 -1.12 10.32
N LEU A 36 -17.73 0.11 10.27
CA LEU A 36 -17.76 0.92 9.05
C LEU A 36 -16.92 0.29 7.93
N ASP A 37 -15.73 -0.22 8.23
CA ASP A 37 -14.91 -0.93 7.23
C ASP A 37 -15.64 -2.15 6.64
N ASN A 38 -16.36 -2.90 7.48
CA ASN A 38 -17.21 -3.99 7.03
C ASN A 38 -18.34 -3.53 6.10
N GLU A 39 -19.00 -2.41 6.41
CA GLU A 39 -20.03 -1.81 5.54
C GLU A 39 -19.45 -1.27 4.23
N PHE A 40 -18.19 -0.80 4.23
CA PHE A 40 -17.47 -0.45 3.01
C PHE A 40 -17.23 -1.68 2.14
N VAL A 41 -16.78 -2.80 2.70
CA VAL A 41 -16.64 -4.06 1.97
C VAL A 41 -17.98 -4.49 1.37
N LYS A 42 -19.08 -4.48 2.15
CA LYS A 42 -20.42 -4.77 1.61
C LYS A 42 -20.80 -3.84 0.46
N THR A 43 -20.49 -2.56 0.56
CA THR A 43 -20.73 -1.58 -0.50
C THR A 43 -19.94 -1.92 -1.77
N LEU A 44 -18.66 -2.28 -1.65
CA LEU A 44 -17.84 -2.72 -2.79
C LEU A 44 -18.43 -3.96 -3.47
N LEU A 45 -18.93 -4.93 -2.70
CA LEU A 45 -19.60 -6.12 -3.23
C LEU A 45 -20.93 -5.81 -3.91
N ARG A 46 -21.65 -4.79 -3.42
CA ARG A 46 -22.88 -4.29 -4.05
C ARG A 46 -22.58 -3.58 -5.36
N LYS A 47 -21.52 -2.76 -5.41
CA LYS A 47 -21.01 -2.19 -6.67
C LYS A 47 -20.68 -3.31 -7.64
N TYR A 48 -20.00 -4.37 -7.19
CA TYR A 48 -19.75 -5.55 -8.03
C TYR A 48 -21.05 -6.16 -8.60
N ASP A 49 -22.14 -6.29 -7.84
CA ASP A 49 -23.42 -6.78 -8.40
C ASP A 49 -23.97 -5.86 -9.50
N GLU A 50 -23.89 -4.55 -9.28
CA GLU A 50 -24.44 -3.54 -10.18
C GLU A 50 -23.62 -3.38 -11.46
N GLY A 51 -22.29 -3.36 -11.33
CA GLY A 51 -21.36 -3.05 -12.41
C GLY A 51 -20.61 -4.26 -12.96
N GLY A 52 -20.76 -5.44 -12.35
CA GLY A 52 -20.09 -6.69 -12.70
C GLY A 52 -18.58 -6.75 -12.42
N MET A 53 -18.01 -5.71 -11.82
CA MET A 53 -16.61 -5.62 -11.42
C MET A 53 -16.46 -4.74 -10.18
N LEU A 54 -15.50 -5.05 -9.31
CA LEU A 54 -15.17 -4.17 -8.18
C LEU A 54 -14.67 -2.81 -8.71
N PRO A 55 -15.04 -1.70 -8.07
CA PRO A 55 -14.59 -0.39 -8.51
C PRO A 55 -13.08 -0.19 -8.29
N LYS A 56 -12.48 0.67 -9.12
CA LYS A 56 -11.13 1.20 -8.90
C LYS A 56 -11.20 2.55 -8.19
N TRP A 57 -12.04 3.44 -8.72
CA TRP A 57 -12.41 4.70 -8.11
C TRP A 57 -13.89 4.92 -8.36
N GLU A 58 -14.63 4.87 -7.26
CA GLU A 58 -16.07 5.03 -7.24
C GLU A 58 -16.39 6.47 -6.81
N LEU A 59 -17.26 7.14 -7.56
CA LEU A 59 -17.72 8.48 -7.22
C LEU A 59 -19.20 8.65 -7.53
N ALA A 60 -19.96 8.99 -6.50
CA ALA A 60 -21.39 9.28 -6.57
C ALA A 60 -22.17 8.19 -7.33
N ALA A 61 -22.04 6.95 -6.88
CA ALA A 61 -22.56 5.71 -7.47
C ALA A 61 -21.97 5.32 -8.84
N ASN A 62 -20.94 5.99 -9.35
CA ASN A 62 -20.37 5.75 -10.68
C ASN A 62 -18.95 5.18 -10.64
N TYR A 63 -18.64 4.36 -11.63
CA TYR A 63 -17.28 3.99 -11.97
C TYR A 63 -16.62 5.10 -12.78
N THR A 64 -15.39 5.47 -12.44
CA THR A 64 -14.58 6.39 -13.27
C THR A 64 -13.41 5.69 -13.96
N GLY A 65 -12.96 4.57 -13.38
CA GLY A 65 -11.82 3.78 -13.84
C GLY A 65 -10.45 4.36 -13.49
N THR A 66 -10.42 5.49 -12.80
CA THR A 66 -9.28 6.08 -12.09
C THR A 66 -8.89 5.14 -10.92
N MET A 67 -7.66 5.07 -10.41
CA MET A 67 -6.37 5.27 -11.09
C MET A 67 -5.95 3.96 -11.78
N ILE A 68 -4.83 3.33 -11.40
CA ILE A 68 -4.38 2.01 -11.89
C ILE A 68 -4.74 0.90 -10.89
N GLY A 69 -4.19 -0.32 -11.06
CA GLY A 69 -4.47 -1.45 -10.17
C GLY A 69 -5.93 -1.93 -10.12
N TYR A 70 -6.26 -2.73 -9.11
CA TYR A 70 -7.62 -3.13 -8.74
C TYR A 70 -7.73 -3.22 -7.21
N HIS A 71 -7.54 -2.07 -6.57
CA HIS A 71 -7.29 -1.94 -5.12
C HIS A 71 -8.51 -2.12 -4.20
N ALA A 72 -9.71 -2.41 -4.73
CA ALA A 72 -10.77 -2.95 -3.89
C ALA A 72 -10.35 -4.29 -3.24
N ILE A 73 -9.49 -5.06 -3.92
CA ILE A 73 -9.02 -6.36 -3.46
C ILE A 73 -8.25 -6.27 -2.13
N PRO A 74 -7.17 -5.49 -1.99
CA PRO A 74 -6.46 -5.37 -0.72
C PRO A 74 -7.33 -4.85 0.42
N VAL A 75 -8.33 -3.99 0.17
CA VAL A 75 -9.29 -3.55 1.21
C VAL A 75 -10.09 -4.75 1.75
N ILE A 76 -10.64 -5.57 0.86
CA ILE A 76 -11.41 -6.77 1.23
C ILE A 76 -10.53 -7.78 1.97
N VAL A 77 -9.31 -8.00 1.47
CA VAL A 77 -8.38 -8.99 2.01
C VAL A 77 -7.83 -8.55 3.38
N ASP A 78 -7.54 -7.27 3.56
CA ASP A 78 -7.11 -6.71 4.84
C ASP A 78 -8.19 -6.86 5.92
N ALA A 79 -9.44 -6.49 5.60
CA ALA A 79 -10.59 -6.72 6.47
C ALA A 79 -10.72 -8.20 6.84
N TYR A 80 -10.66 -9.10 5.83
CA TYR A 80 -10.78 -10.53 6.03
C TYR A 80 -9.71 -11.10 6.97
N PHE A 81 -8.43 -10.82 6.75
CA PHE A 81 -7.34 -11.34 7.58
C PHE A 81 -7.27 -10.70 8.97
N LYS A 82 -7.90 -9.54 9.16
CA LYS A 82 -8.09 -8.90 10.47
C LYS A 82 -9.35 -9.36 11.21
N GLY A 83 -10.10 -10.31 10.65
CA GLY A 83 -11.28 -10.92 11.28
C GLY A 83 -12.58 -10.14 11.06
N ILE A 84 -12.56 -9.11 10.22
CA ILE A 84 -13.74 -8.34 9.81
C ILE A 84 -14.33 -9.07 8.60
N ARG A 85 -15.26 -10.01 8.86
CA ARG A 85 -15.76 -10.97 7.84
C ARG A 85 -17.29 -11.01 7.74
N ASN A 86 -17.99 -9.98 8.21
CA ASN A 86 -19.45 -9.95 8.18
C ASN A 86 -19.97 -9.51 6.80
N PHE A 87 -19.59 -10.26 5.76
CA PHE A 87 -19.99 -10.11 4.36
C PHE A 87 -19.94 -11.48 3.67
N ASP A 88 -20.44 -11.56 2.44
CA ASP A 88 -20.38 -12.80 1.65
C ASP A 88 -18.95 -13.04 1.14
N VAL A 89 -18.21 -13.91 1.86
CA VAL A 89 -16.80 -14.22 1.60
C VAL A 89 -16.59 -14.90 0.25
N GLU A 90 -17.47 -15.83 -0.13
CA GLU A 90 -17.34 -16.54 -1.41
C GLU A 90 -17.62 -15.60 -2.58
N LYS A 91 -18.63 -14.74 -2.46
CA LYS A 91 -18.89 -13.68 -3.43
C LYS A 91 -17.74 -12.68 -3.50
N ALA A 92 -17.16 -12.30 -2.37
CA ALA A 92 -16.01 -11.40 -2.34
C ALA A 92 -14.83 -11.99 -3.11
N TYR A 93 -14.53 -13.27 -2.87
CA TYR A 93 -13.50 -13.98 -3.58
C TYR A 93 -13.75 -14.08 -5.09
N GLU A 94 -14.99 -14.38 -5.51
CA GLU A 94 -15.35 -14.39 -6.93
C GLU A 94 -15.23 -12.99 -7.56
N ALA A 95 -15.69 -11.94 -6.86
CA ALA A 95 -15.58 -10.56 -7.30
C ALA A 95 -14.12 -10.14 -7.50
N MET A 96 -13.23 -10.55 -6.60
CA MET A 96 -11.79 -10.35 -6.72
C MET A 96 -11.23 -11.02 -7.98
N LYS A 97 -11.57 -12.29 -8.22
CA LYS A 97 -11.13 -13.03 -9.42
C LYS A 97 -11.65 -12.43 -10.72
N VAL A 98 -12.90 -11.98 -10.76
CA VAL A 98 -13.44 -11.30 -11.95
C VAL A 98 -12.73 -9.98 -12.18
N SER A 99 -12.45 -9.23 -11.11
CA SER A 99 -11.85 -7.91 -11.20
C SER A 99 -10.37 -7.92 -11.58
N SER A 100 -9.66 -9.03 -11.38
CA SER A 100 -8.24 -9.18 -11.76
C SER A 100 -8.03 -9.53 -13.24
N LYS A 101 -9.09 -9.92 -13.96
CA LYS A 101 -9.05 -10.40 -15.34
C LYS A 101 -9.45 -9.34 -16.36
N PHE A 102 -8.99 -9.50 -17.59
CA PHE A 102 -9.53 -8.74 -18.72
C PHE A 102 -10.88 -9.32 -19.15
N ASP A 103 -11.96 -8.58 -18.91
CA ASP A 103 -13.29 -8.92 -19.41
C ASP A 103 -14.09 -7.63 -19.64
N THR A 104 -14.55 -7.45 -20.87
CA THR A 104 -15.38 -6.30 -21.27
C THR A 104 -16.86 -6.67 -21.45
N THR A 105 -17.19 -7.95 -21.36
CA THR A 105 -18.54 -8.48 -21.61
C THR A 105 -19.42 -8.46 -20.37
N LYS A 106 -18.80 -8.43 -19.19
CA LYS A 106 -19.47 -8.47 -17.88
C LYS A 106 -19.38 -7.16 -17.10
N VAL A 107 -18.92 -6.07 -17.71
CA VAL A 107 -18.74 -4.77 -17.03
C VAL A 107 -19.78 -3.77 -17.51
N TYR A 108 -20.67 -3.36 -16.61
CA TYR A 108 -21.80 -2.49 -16.91
C TYR A 108 -21.48 -1.05 -16.50
N VAL A 109 -21.01 -0.26 -17.47
CA VAL A 109 -20.68 1.17 -17.27
C VAL A 109 -21.28 2.03 -18.37
N HIS A 110 -21.52 3.31 -18.06
CA HIS A 110 -22.23 4.23 -18.95
C HIS A 110 -21.38 4.73 -20.15
N ASN A 111 -20.08 4.44 -20.20
CA ASN A 111 -19.16 4.92 -21.24
C ASN A 111 -18.07 3.89 -21.58
N ARG A 112 -17.80 3.71 -22.88
CA ARG A 112 -16.78 2.79 -23.41
C ARG A 112 -15.35 3.11 -22.95
N ASN A 113 -15.01 4.38 -22.73
CA ASN A 113 -13.72 4.77 -22.19
C ASN A 113 -13.55 4.30 -20.75
N ILE A 114 -14.61 4.36 -19.93
CA ILE A 114 -14.59 3.85 -18.55
C ILE A 114 -14.46 2.32 -18.56
N LEU A 115 -15.14 1.65 -19.50
CA LEU A 115 -15.03 0.20 -19.69
C LEU A 115 -13.57 -0.24 -19.88
N PHE A 116 -12.83 0.45 -20.76
CA PHE A 116 -11.41 0.15 -20.98
C PHE A 116 -10.48 0.64 -19.88
N LYS A 117 -10.91 1.52 -18.98
CA LYS A 117 -10.15 1.85 -17.76
C LYS A 117 -10.35 0.80 -16.66
N MET A 118 -11.57 0.26 -16.54
CA MET A 118 -11.92 -0.82 -15.62
C MET A 118 -11.29 -2.16 -16.05
N SER A 119 -11.43 -2.50 -17.34
CA SER A 119 -10.83 -3.67 -17.96
C SER A 119 -9.70 -3.26 -18.90
N ALA A 120 -8.62 -2.72 -18.32
CA ALA A 120 -7.44 -2.23 -19.05
C ALA A 120 -6.75 -3.33 -19.86
N LEU A 121 -6.22 -2.97 -21.04
CA LEU A 121 -5.46 -3.89 -21.89
C LEU A 121 -4.21 -4.44 -21.18
N ALA A 122 -3.59 -3.68 -20.28
CA ALA A 122 -2.57 -4.18 -19.38
C ALA A 122 -2.94 -5.50 -18.68
N LYS A 123 -4.21 -5.70 -18.25
CA LYS A 123 -4.65 -6.99 -17.67
C LYS A 123 -4.53 -8.12 -18.69
N LYS A 124 -4.99 -7.88 -19.91
CA LYS A 124 -4.90 -8.84 -21.03
C LYS A 124 -3.45 -9.20 -21.33
N TYR A 125 -2.57 -8.20 -21.42
CA TYR A 125 -1.14 -8.44 -21.65
C TYR A 125 -0.51 -9.23 -20.51
N ASN A 126 -0.81 -8.88 -19.25
CA ASN A 126 -0.33 -9.64 -18.12
C ASN A 126 -0.81 -11.11 -18.19
N GLU A 127 -2.07 -11.37 -18.51
CA GLU A 127 -2.61 -12.73 -18.64
C GLU A 127 -2.00 -13.52 -19.80
N GLU A 128 -1.90 -12.92 -20.99
CA GLU A 128 -1.48 -13.63 -22.21
C GLU A 128 0.05 -13.71 -22.37
N LEU A 129 0.79 -12.70 -21.89
CA LEU A 129 2.25 -12.58 -22.08
C LEU A 129 3.04 -12.79 -20.78
N GLY A 130 2.38 -12.81 -19.62
CA GLY A 130 3.04 -12.85 -18.32
C GLY A 130 3.68 -11.53 -17.89
N PHE A 131 3.40 -10.42 -18.60
CA PHE A 131 3.83 -9.06 -18.27
C PHE A 131 3.06 -8.04 -19.11
N VAL A 132 3.08 -6.77 -18.68
CA VAL A 132 2.62 -5.60 -19.43
C VAL A 132 3.79 -4.98 -20.22
N PRO A 133 3.81 -5.04 -21.56
CA PRO A 133 4.87 -4.44 -22.36
C PRO A 133 4.76 -2.92 -22.40
N ALA A 134 5.89 -2.27 -22.16
CA ALA A 134 6.00 -0.81 -22.09
C ALA A 134 5.75 -0.12 -23.45
N ASP A 135 5.99 -0.79 -24.58
CA ASP A 135 5.63 -0.27 -25.92
C ASP A 135 4.16 -0.45 -26.30
N LYS A 136 3.35 -1.08 -25.43
CA LYS A 136 1.93 -1.38 -25.69
C LYS A 136 0.96 -0.70 -24.73
N ASP A 137 1.41 -0.33 -23.54
CA ASP A 137 0.60 0.33 -22.52
C ASP A 137 1.46 1.35 -21.77
N ASN A 138 0.88 2.52 -21.46
CA ASN A 138 1.55 3.50 -20.60
C ASN A 138 1.50 3.03 -19.15
N GLU A 139 2.39 3.52 -18.30
CA GLU A 139 2.46 3.16 -16.87
C GLU A 139 2.64 1.65 -16.66
N ALA A 140 3.25 0.96 -17.63
CA ALA A 140 3.32 -0.50 -17.68
C ALA A 140 4.03 -1.11 -16.46
N VAL A 141 5.09 -0.47 -15.98
CA VAL A 141 5.82 -0.93 -14.79
C VAL A 141 4.95 -0.76 -13.55
N ALA A 142 4.41 0.44 -13.33
CA ALA A 142 3.54 0.71 -12.18
C ALA A 142 2.33 -0.24 -12.12
N LYS A 143 1.64 -0.43 -13.25
CA LYS A 143 0.52 -1.39 -13.36
C LYS A 143 0.95 -2.81 -13.02
N ALA A 144 2.09 -3.28 -13.55
CA ALA A 144 2.54 -4.64 -13.31
C ALA A 144 2.93 -4.88 -11.85
N LEU A 145 3.56 -3.91 -11.18
CA LEU A 145 3.91 -3.99 -9.76
C LEU A 145 2.65 -4.03 -8.87
N GLU A 146 1.66 -3.19 -9.17
CA GLU A 146 0.39 -3.21 -8.44
C GLU A 146 -0.43 -4.46 -8.68
N TYR A 147 -0.44 -4.97 -9.91
CA TYR A 147 -1.09 -6.24 -10.22
C TYR A 147 -0.43 -7.38 -9.46
N ALA A 148 0.90 -7.43 -9.36
CA ALA A 148 1.60 -8.44 -8.58
C ALA A 148 1.18 -8.42 -7.11
N TYR A 149 1.08 -7.22 -6.49
CA TYR A 149 0.61 -7.09 -5.11
C TYR A 149 -0.88 -7.46 -4.95
N ASN A 150 -1.75 -7.00 -5.85
CA ASN A 150 -3.16 -7.35 -5.78
C ASN A 150 -3.39 -8.85 -6.04
N ASP A 151 -2.62 -9.48 -6.93
CA ASP A 151 -2.66 -10.92 -7.18
C ASP A 151 -2.17 -11.70 -5.96
N TRP A 152 -1.15 -11.22 -5.23
CA TRP A 152 -0.78 -11.78 -3.93
C TRP A 152 -1.95 -11.77 -2.96
N CYS A 153 -2.70 -10.65 -2.85
CA CYS A 153 -3.88 -10.58 -1.99
C CYS A 153 -4.92 -11.66 -2.34
N ILE A 154 -5.16 -11.91 -3.63
CA ILE A 154 -6.06 -12.98 -4.10
C ILE A 154 -5.50 -14.35 -3.74
N ALA A 155 -4.19 -14.57 -3.91
CA ALA A 155 -3.54 -15.81 -3.55
C ALA A 155 -3.71 -16.12 -2.05
N GLN A 156 -3.49 -15.14 -1.18
CA GLN A 156 -3.64 -15.34 0.26
C GLN A 156 -5.07 -15.74 0.64
N MET A 157 -6.08 -15.10 0.05
CA MET A 157 -7.47 -15.48 0.29
C MET A 157 -7.80 -16.85 -0.31
N ALA A 158 -7.27 -17.19 -1.50
CA ALA A 158 -7.42 -18.52 -2.10
C ALA A 158 -6.89 -19.62 -1.19
N LYS A 159 -5.72 -19.40 -0.59
CA LYS A 159 -5.09 -20.32 0.36
C LYS A 159 -5.96 -20.54 1.60
N ASP A 160 -6.47 -19.48 2.23
CA ASP A 160 -7.31 -19.60 3.43
C ASP A 160 -8.65 -20.31 3.14
N LEU A 161 -9.17 -20.15 1.92
CA LEU A 161 -10.38 -20.82 1.44
C LEU A 161 -10.15 -22.23 0.88
N GLY A 162 -8.91 -22.74 0.89
CA GLY A 162 -8.57 -24.07 0.39
C GLY A 162 -8.66 -24.23 -1.13
N LYS A 163 -8.52 -23.14 -1.89
CA LYS A 163 -8.57 -23.11 -3.36
C LYS A 163 -7.14 -23.18 -3.93
N GLU A 164 -6.49 -24.33 -3.76
CA GLU A 164 -5.05 -24.51 -4.02
C GLU A 164 -4.64 -24.19 -5.47
N GLU A 165 -5.44 -24.61 -6.46
CA GLU A 165 -5.15 -24.30 -7.88
C GLU A 165 -5.12 -22.79 -8.15
N ASP A 166 -6.07 -22.04 -7.56
CA ASP A 166 -6.08 -20.59 -7.68
C ASP A 166 -4.90 -19.97 -6.90
N TYR A 167 -4.55 -20.51 -5.73
CA TYR A 167 -3.37 -20.05 -4.96
C TYR A 167 -2.09 -20.14 -5.79
N GLU A 168 -1.82 -21.28 -6.44
CA GLU A 168 -0.63 -21.46 -7.27
C GLU A 168 -0.59 -20.46 -8.44
N VAL A 169 -1.72 -20.28 -9.14
CA VAL A 169 -1.83 -19.34 -10.27
C VAL A 169 -1.58 -17.90 -9.81
N TYR A 170 -2.21 -17.47 -8.73
CA TYR A 170 -2.06 -16.09 -8.26
C TYR A 170 -0.71 -15.83 -7.58
N MET A 171 -0.07 -16.84 -6.98
CA MET A 171 1.31 -16.71 -6.49
C MET A 171 2.33 -16.59 -7.64
N GLU A 172 2.14 -17.31 -8.75
CA GLU A 172 2.97 -17.08 -9.95
C GLU A 172 2.83 -15.65 -10.45
N ARG A 173 1.59 -15.16 -10.55
CA ARG A 173 1.30 -13.77 -10.96
C ARG A 173 1.90 -12.75 -9.99
N ALA A 174 1.82 -13.02 -8.69
CA ALA A 174 2.43 -12.20 -7.64
C ALA A 174 3.95 -12.12 -7.75
N GLY A 175 4.62 -13.09 -8.38
CA GLY A 175 6.07 -13.08 -8.62
C GLY A 175 6.51 -12.32 -9.88
N ARG A 176 5.57 -11.88 -10.73
CA ARG A 176 5.89 -11.25 -12.02
C ARG A 176 6.59 -9.91 -11.93
N TYR A 177 6.57 -9.25 -10.76
CA TYR A 177 7.35 -8.03 -10.51
C TYR A 177 8.84 -8.22 -10.86
N ALA A 178 9.39 -9.42 -10.62
CA ALA A 178 10.80 -9.72 -10.84
C ALA A 178 11.23 -9.58 -12.32
N LYS A 179 10.28 -9.71 -13.26
CA LYS A 179 10.54 -9.52 -14.69
C LYS A 179 10.95 -8.10 -15.05
N TYR A 180 10.53 -7.12 -14.25
CA TYR A 180 10.83 -5.72 -14.48
C TYR A 180 12.14 -5.28 -13.83
N PHE A 181 12.76 -6.12 -13.00
CA PHE A 181 13.99 -5.75 -12.32
C PHE A 181 15.21 -5.89 -13.24
N ASP A 182 15.70 -4.76 -13.74
CA ASP A 182 16.94 -4.68 -14.51
C ASP A 182 18.14 -4.79 -13.56
N LYS A 183 18.84 -5.93 -13.62
CA LYS A 183 19.99 -6.22 -12.74
C LYS A 183 21.19 -5.31 -12.98
N GLU A 184 21.31 -4.67 -14.14
CA GLU A 184 22.41 -3.75 -14.46
C GLU A 184 22.18 -2.39 -13.78
N THR A 185 20.98 -1.83 -13.95
CA THR A 185 20.63 -0.52 -13.38
C THR A 185 20.08 -0.60 -11.95
N LYS A 186 19.68 -1.79 -11.50
CA LYS A 186 19.02 -2.06 -10.22
C LYS A 186 17.69 -1.33 -10.05
N PHE A 187 16.92 -1.17 -11.12
CA PHE A 187 15.59 -0.54 -11.07
C PHE A 187 14.54 -1.45 -11.67
N MET A 188 13.28 -1.25 -11.26
CA MET A 188 12.15 -1.72 -12.05
C MET A 188 12.07 -0.85 -13.32
N ARG A 189 12.20 -1.47 -14.50
CA ARG A 189 12.35 -0.79 -15.79
C ARG A 189 11.39 -1.37 -16.81
N GLY A 190 10.90 -0.53 -17.74
CA GLY A 190 10.00 -0.96 -18.80
C GLY A 190 10.62 -2.06 -19.67
N VAL A 191 9.89 -3.16 -19.82
CA VAL A 191 10.21 -4.27 -20.74
C VAL A 191 9.36 -4.11 -21.98
N LEU A 192 9.96 -4.08 -23.16
CA LEU A 192 9.26 -4.00 -24.44
C LEU A 192 8.72 -5.37 -24.87
N SER A 193 7.82 -5.39 -25.85
CA SER A 193 7.19 -6.61 -26.36
C SER A 193 8.18 -7.64 -26.93
N ASP A 194 9.36 -7.19 -27.37
CA ASP A 194 10.45 -8.06 -27.85
C ASP A 194 11.36 -8.57 -26.72
N GLY A 195 11.08 -8.20 -25.46
CA GLY A 195 11.85 -8.57 -24.28
C GLY A 195 13.03 -7.65 -23.97
N SER A 196 13.32 -6.65 -24.81
CA SER A 196 14.37 -5.66 -24.54
C SER A 196 13.93 -4.63 -23.49
N TRP A 197 14.90 -4.00 -22.83
CA TRP A 197 14.62 -2.90 -21.92
C TRP A 197 14.35 -1.59 -22.68
N ARG A 198 13.41 -0.77 -22.21
CA ARG A 198 13.19 0.57 -22.76
C ARG A 198 14.47 1.40 -22.67
N THR A 199 14.86 2.00 -23.80
CA THR A 199 15.99 2.94 -23.92
C THR A 199 15.55 4.22 -24.64
N PRO A 200 16.15 5.39 -24.34
CA PRO A 200 17.09 5.65 -23.25
C PRO A 200 16.43 5.47 -21.86
N PHE A 201 17.23 5.34 -20.81
CA PHE A 201 16.75 5.17 -19.44
C PHE A 201 17.38 6.22 -18.53
N ASP A 202 16.52 7.04 -17.93
CA ASP A 202 16.85 7.96 -16.85
C ASP A 202 15.95 7.61 -15.65
N PRO A 203 16.50 7.13 -14.52
CA PRO A 203 15.70 6.71 -13.39
C PRO A 203 15.00 7.88 -12.67
N ARG A 204 15.37 9.13 -12.96
CA ARG A 204 14.73 10.35 -12.43
C ARG A 204 13.67 10.92 -13.37
N ALA A 205 13.54 10.40 -14.59
CA ALA A 205 12.59 10.91 -15.56
C ALA A 205 11.15 10.57 -15.15
N SER A 206 10.28 11.56 -15.22
CA SER A 206 8.84 11.42 -15.08
C SER A 206 8.11 12.22 -16.15
N SER A 207 7.07 11.65 -16.73
CA SER A 207 6.17 12.28 -17.69
C SER A 207 4.77 11.72 -17.51
N HIS A 208 3.92 12.51 -16.88
CA HIS A 208 2.58 12.13 -16.44
C HIS A 208 1.78 11.47 -17.56
N ARG A 209 1.38 10.21 -17.34
CA ARG A 209 0.60 9.35 -18.26
C ARG A 209 1.26 9.04 -19.60
N LYS A 210 2.55 9.28 -19.76
CA LYS A 210 3.30 9.12 -21.03
C LYS A 210 4.53 8.22 -20.90
N ASP A 211 4.89 7.80 -19.69
CA ASP A 211 6.04 6.93 -19.43
C ASP A 211 5.61 5.58 -18.84
N ASP A 212 6.55 4.87 -18.20
CA ASP A 212 6.34 3.55 -17.62
C ASP A 212 5.81 3.56 -16.17
N TYR A 213 5.67 4.75 -15.56
CA TYR A 213 5.38 4.93 -14.14
C TYR A 213 4.13 5.80 -13.94
N CYS A 214 3.22 5.39 -13.07
CA CYS A 214 2.07 6.23 -12.75
C CYS A 214 2.52 7.30 -11.75
N GLU A 215 2.45 8.57 -12.15
CA GLU A 215 2.75 9.74 -11.28
C GLU A 215 4.09 9.62 -10.53
N GLY A 216 5.12 9.06 -11.16
CA GLY A 216 6.40 8.88 -10.50
C GLY A 216 7.54 8.62 -11.45
N ASN A 217 8.64 8.09 -10.91
CA ASN A 217 9.80 7.65 -11.68
C ASN A 217 10.32 6.29 -11.19
N ALA A 218 11.43 5.82 -11.77
CA ALA A 218 12.00 4.52 -11.42
C ALA A 218 12.49 4.47 -9.95
N TRP A 219 13.00 5.59 -9.42
CA TRP A 219 13.42 5.69 -8.03
C TRP A 219 12.26 5.46 -7.06
N GLN A 220 11.07 5.94 -7.37
CA GLN A 220 9.90 5.82 -6.51
C GLN A 220 9.22 4.45 -6.65
N TRP A 221 9.10 3.93 -7.88
CA TRP A 221 8.36 2.68 -8.13
C TRP A 221 9.16 1.40 -7.88
N THR A 222 10.49 1.44 -7.83
CA THR A 222 11.31 0.23 -7.60
C THR A 222 11.00 -0.48 -6.28
N TRP A 223 10.43 0.26 -5.33
CA TRP A 223 10.11 -0.21 -3.98
C TRP A 223 8.70 -0.79 -3.84
N PHE A 224 7.87 -0.79 -4.90
CA PHE A 224 6.49 -1.28 -4.80
C PHE A 224 6.41 -2.82 -4.92
N VAL A 225 6.98 -3.51 -3.93
CA VAL A 225 6.87 -4.97 -3.73
C VAL A 225 6.55 -5.26 -2.25
N PRO A 226 5.46 -4.70 -1.69
CA PRO A 226 5.19 -4.80 -0.26
C PRO A 226 4.90 -6.23 0.21
N HIS A 227 4.44 -7.10 -0.69
CA HIS A 227 4.13 -8.51 -0.40
C HIS A 227 5.34 -9.44 -0.37
N ASP A 228 6.49 -9.02 -0.90
CA ASP A 228 7.69 -9.86 -1.04
C ASP A 228 8.98 -9.03 -0.96
N VAL A 229 9.18 -8.35 0.17
CA VAL A 229 10.39 -7.55 0.42
C VAL A 229 11.65 -8.40 0.37
N ASP A 230 11.60 -9.64 0.87
CA ASP A 230 12.71 -10.58 0.82
C ASP A 230 13.11 -10.93 -0.63
N GLY A 231 12.13 -11.14 -1.51
CA GLY A 231 12.37 -11.33 -2.94
C GLY A 231 13.02 -10.10 -3.60
N LEU A 232 12.55 -8.89 -3.27
CA LEU A 232 13.18 -7.64 -3.74
C LEU A 232 14.62 -7.49 -3.23
N VAL A 233 14.87 -7.80 -1.95
CA VAL A 233 16.22 -7.84 -1.37
C VAL A 233 17.11 -8.82 -2.14
N GLY A 234 16.59 -10.01 -2.48
CA GLY A 234 17.28 -10.99 -3.31
C GLY A 234 17.65 -10.47 -4.70
N LEU A 235 16.74 -9.76 -5.37
CA LEU A 235 17.00 -9.13 -6.68
C LEU A 235 18.08 -8.04 -6.60
N MET A 236 18.08 -7.24 -5.52
CA MET A 236 19.05 -6.18 -5.31
C MET A 236 20.46 -6.69 -4.99
N GLY A 237 20.60 -7.95 -4.55
CA GLY A 237 21.88 -8.57 -4.21
C GLY A 237 22.11 -8.77 -2.72
N GLY A 238 21.08 -8.65 -1.89
CA GLY A 238 21.13 -8.85 -0.44
C GLY A 238 20.85 -7.58 0.37
N LYS A 239 20.76 -7.74 1.69
CA LYS A 239 20.35 -6.69 2.65
C LYS A 239 21.24 -5.44 2.58
N GLU A 240 22.55 -5.62 2.35
CA GLU A 240 23.50 -4.50 2.29
C GLU A 240 23.26 -3.63 1.04
N GLU A 241 23.23 -4.23 -0.15
CA GLU A 241 22.97 -3.52 -1.41
C GLU A 241 21.59 -2.85 -1.41
N PHE A 242 20.58 -3.54 -0.88
CA PHE A 242 19.25 -2.98 -0.66
C PHE A 242 19.32 -1.74 0.24
N SER A 243 20.00 -1.84 1.39
CA SER A 243 20.13 -0.74 2.35
C SER A 243 20.90 0.45 1.79
N VAL A 244 21.95 0.21 0.99
CA VAL A 244 22.72 1.27 0.31
C VAL A 244 21.84 2.00 -0.70
N LYS A 245 21.12 1.26 -1.56
CA LYS A 245 20.23 1.86 -2.56
C LYS A 245 19.07 2.61 -1.92
N LEU A 246 18.48 2.07 -0.85
CA LEU A 246 17.40 2.71 -0.11
C LEU A 246 17.89 3.98 0.59
N ASN A 247 19.08 3.95 1.19
CA ASN A 247 19.69 5.15 1.76
C ASN A 247 19.94 6.20 0.68
N GLN A 248 20.48 5.80 -0.47
CA GLN A 248 20.68 6.70 -1.61
C GLN A 248 19.38 7.37 -2.05
N PHE A 249 18.28 6.62 -2.14
CA PHE A 249 16.95 7.14 -2.48
C PHE A 249 16.53 8.30 -1.57
N PHE A 250 16.77 8.21 -0.26
CA PHE A 250 16.42 9.27 0.71
C PHE A 250 17.43 10.41 0.81
N THR A 251 18.66 10.25 0.32
CA THR A 251 19.73 11.26 0.49
C THR A 251 20.19 11.95 -0.80
N MET A 252 19.85 11.40 -1.97
CA MET A 252 20.24 12.00 -3.24
C MET A 252 19.43 13.25 -3.57
N ASP A 253 19.84 13.98 -4.61
CA ASP A 253 19.14 15.19 -5.04
C ASP A 253 17.68 14.90 -5.47
N SER A 254 16.76 15.81 -5.14
CA SER A 254 15.32 15.72 -5.42
C SER A 254 14.93 16.05 -6.87
N GLU A 255 15.89 16.42 -7.73
CA GLU A 255 15.65 16.72 -9.14
C GLU A 255 14.89 15.59 -9.84
N ILE A 256 13.77 15.96 -10.46
CA ILE A 256 12.99 15.13 -11.38
C ILE A 256 13.24 15.67 -12.79
N THR A 257 13.61 14.79 -13.71
CA THR A 257 13.82 15.14 -15.12
C THR A 257 12.55 14.84 -15.93
N GLY A 258 12.41 15.44 -17.12
CA GLY A 258 11.21 15.30 -17.97
C GLY A 258 10.46 16.60 -18.17
N GLU A 259 9.47 16.59 -19.07
CA GLU A 259 8.79 17.81 -19.55
C GLU A 259 7.38 18.02 -18.94
N ASP A 260 6.77 16.98 -18.35
CA ASP A 260 5.39 16.98 -17.84
C ASP A 260 5.25 16.20 -16.52
N THR A 261 6.02 16.55 -15.49
CA THR A 261 5.97 15.90 -14.17
C THR A 261 4.62 16.16 -13.47
N SER A 262 4.08 15.15 -12.75
CA SER A 262 2.86 15.37 -11.95
C SER A 262 3.13 16.33 -10.79
N ASN A 263 2.16 17.20 -10.48
CA ASN A 263 2.26 18.10 -9.33
C ASN A 263 2.20 17.36 -7.98
N ASP A 264 1.66 16.14 -7.99
CA ASP A 264 1.55 15.29 -6.79
C ASP A 264 2.92 14.74 -6.36
N ILE A 265 3.93 14.79 -7.25
CA ILE A 265 5.32 14.45 -6.89
C ILE A 265 5.95 15.62 -6.13
N SER A 266 5.60 15.73 -4.85
CA SER A 266 5.99 16.83 -3.96
C SER A 266 6.33 16.32 -2.55
N GLY A 267 6.80 17.22 -1.67
CA GLY A 267 7.19 16.88 -0.30
C GLY A 267 8.41 15.97 -0.24
N PHE A 268 9.56 16.47 -0.70
CA PHE A 268 10.73 15.63 -0.93
C PHE A 268 11.61 15.38 0.30
N VAL A 269 12.09 14.14 0.41
CA VAL A 269 13.26 13.74 1.21
C VAL A 269 14.17 12.94 0.29
N GLY A 270 15.10 13.63 -0.38
CA GLY A 270 15.80 13.08 -1.53
C GLY A 270 14.85 12.80 -2.70
N GLN A 271 14.82 11.58 -3.24
CA GLN A 271 13.85 11.16 -4.28
C GLN A 271 12.52 10.62 -3.71
N TYR A 272 12.42 10.45 -2.38
CA TYR A 272 11.13 10.19 -1.74
C TYR A 272 10.23 11.41 -1.89
N ALA A 273 9.03 11.22 -2.44
CA ALA A 273 8.00 12.25 -2.58
C ALA A 273 6.81 11.85 -1.70
N HIS A 274 6.59 12.56 -0.60
CA HIS A 274 5.53 12.21 0.35
C HIS A 274 4.14 12.60 -0.13
N GLY A 275 4.04 13.61 -1.00
CA GLY A 275 2.78 14.08 -1.57
C GLY A 275 2.11 13.11 -2.53
N ASN A 276 2.74 11.94 -2.79
CA ASN A 276 2.19 10.89 -3.64
C ASN A 276 2.27 9.51 -2.96
N GLU A 277 1.20 8.75 -3.10
CA GLU A 277 0.85 7.52 -2.40
C GLU A 277 1.73 6.28 -2.71
N PRO A 278 2.28 6.09 -3.93
CA PRO A 278 3.13 4.94 -4.25
C PRO A 278 4.30 4.74 -3.30
N GLY A 279 4.79 5.83 -2.70
CA GLY A 279 5.96 5.82 -1.83
C GLY A 279 5.67 5.66 -0.34
N HIS A 280 4.41 5.76 0.11
CA HIS A 280 4.07 5.90 1.53
C HIS A 280 4.65 4.82 2.47
N HIS A 281 4.81 3.58 1.99
CA HIS A 281 5.37 2.46 2.75
C HIS A 281 6.91 2.44 2.82
N ILE A 282 7.60 3.18 1.93
CA ILE A 282 9.05 3.04 1.73
C ILE A 282 9.85 3.41 2.99
N THR A 283 9.36 4.34 3.81
CA THR A 283 10.00 4.74 5.08
C THR A 283 10.17 3.57 6.06
N HIS A 284 9.34 2.53 5.95
CA HIS A 284 9.37 1.34 6.79
C HIS A 284 10.21 0.20 6.24
N MET A 285 10.79 0.32 5.04
CA MET A 285 11.55 -0.77 4.43
C MET A 285 12.83 -1.15 5.19
N PHE A 286 13.42 -0.21 5.95
CA PHE A 286 14.59 -0.53 6.77
C PHE A 286 14.29 -1.53 7.90
N ASN A 287 13.03 -1.63 8.35
CA ASN A 287 12.61 -2.65 9.31
C ASN A 287 12.76 -4.08 8.76
N TYR A 288 12.65 -4.27 7.44
CA TYR A 288 12.78 -5.59 6.79
C TYR A 288 14.23 -6.02 6.56
N VAL A 289 15.19 -5.11 6.69
CA VAL A 289 16.62 -5.38 6.49
C VAL A 289 17.45 -5.18 7.75
N GLY A 290 16.80 -5.20 8.92
CA GLY A 290 17.46 -5.17 10.21
C GLY A 290 18.06 -3.80 10.59
N GLN A 291 17.53 -2.72 10.01
CA GLN A 291 18.00 -1.34 10.27
C GLN A 291 16.88 -0.41 10.81
N PRO A 292 16.08 -0.82 11.81
CA PRO A 292 14.88 -0.08 12.20
C PRO A 292 15.11 1.36 12.68
N TRP A 293 16.31 1.68 13.19
CA TRP A 293 16.66 3.04 13.56
C TRP A 293 16.60 4.03 12.38
N LYS A 294 16.86 3.56 11.14
CA LYS A 294 16.70 4.39 9.94
C LYS A 294 15.23 4.63 9.60
N THR A 295 14.35 3.64 9.80
CA THR A 295 12.91 3.86 9.71
C THR A 295 12.44 4.92 10.71
N GLN A 296 12.93 4.86 11.95
CA GLN A 296 12.60 5.84 12.99
C GLN A 296 13.04 7.27 12.61
N GLU A 297 14.26 7.43 12.09
CA GLU A 297 14.77 8.73 11.59
C GLU A 297 13.94 9.29 10.43
N LEU A 298 13.58 8.44 9.47
CA LEU A 298 12.83 8.86 8.28
C LEU A 298 11.38 9.22 8.62
N VAL A 299 10.71 8.40 9.43
CA VAL A 299 9.35 8.68 9.90
C VAL A 299 9.32 9.97 10.72
N ASP A 300 10.30 10.17 11.62
CA ASP A 300 10.45 11.42 12.36
C ASP A 300 10.63 12.61 11.41
N THR A 301 11.52 12.49 10.42
CA THR A 301 11.76 13.55 9.43
C THR A 301 10.48 13.93 8.70
N VAL A 302 9.75 12.96 8.15
CA VAL A 302 8.50 13.22 7.40
C VAL A 302 7.44 13.86 8.29
N LEU A 303 7.20 13.32 9.50
CA LEU A 303 6.20 13.86 10.43
C LEU A 303 6.51 15.31 10.85
N GLN A 304 7.79 15.67 10.99
CA GLN A 304 8.21 16.99 11.45
C GLN A 304 8.30 18.04 10.34
N THR A 305 8.56 17.64 9.09
CA THR A 305 8.82 18.59 8.00
C THR A 305 7.70 18.68 6.97
N LEU A 306 6.85 17.65 6.87
CA LEU A 306 5.84 17.53 5.80
C LEU A 306 4.39 17.61 6.31
N TYR A 307 4.20 17.81 7.63
CA TYR A 307 2.90 18.04 8.27
C TYR A 307 2.97 19.19 9.26
N PHE A 308 2.05 20.17 9.16
CA PHE A 308 1.94 21.27 10.11
C PHE A 308 0.54 21.90 10.10
N ASN A 309 0.18 22.65 11.14
CA ASN A 309 -1.16 23.20 11.33
C ASN A 309 -1.33 24.57 10.63
N ASP A 310 -1.21 24.58 9.30
CA ASP A 310 -1.48 25.74 8.44
C ASP A 310 -2.26 25.32 7.18
N PRO A 311 -2.87 26.26 6.43
CA PRO A 311 -3.60 25.94 5.20
C PRO A 311 -2.81 25.19 4.12
N ASN A 312 -1.47 25.28 4.13
CA ASN A 312 -0.56 24.53 3.26
C ASN A 312 0.15 23.38 4.00
N GLY A 313 -0.45 22.89 5.08
CA GLY A 313 0.12 21.93 6.01
C GLY A 313 0.31 20.50 5.53
N LEU A 314 -0.02 20.20 4.26
CA LEU A 314 0.13 18.90 3.64
C LEU A 314 1.11 18.97 2.46
N ALA A 315 1.87 17.89 2.27
CA ALA A 315 2.84 17.76 1.19
C ALA A 315 2.23 17.56 -0.21
N GLY A 316 0.94 17.25 -0.31
CA GLY A 316 0.23 16.92 -1.55
C GLY A 316 -1.29 16.98 -1.35
N ASN A 317 -2.04 16.37 -2.26
CA ASN A 317 -3.48 16.23 -2.11
C ASN A 317 -3.79 15.38 -0.85
N GLU A 318 -4.97 15.58 -0.27
CA GLU A 318 -5.36 14.83 0.96
C GLU A 318 -5.80 13.40 0.64
N ASP A 319 -6.26 13.19 -0.60
CA ASP A 319 -6.67 11.92 -1.20
C ASP A 319 -7.60 11.07 -0.33
N CYS A 320 -8.70 11.72 0.07
CA CYS A 320 -9.85 11.10 0.75
C CYS A 320 -9.46 10.40 2.06
N GLY A 321 -8.53 10.98 2.82
CA GLY A 321 -8.04 10.43 4.08
C GLY A 321 -6.70 9.71 3.98
N ALA A 322 -6.11 9.52 2.80
CA ALA A 322 -4.89 8.74 2.64
C ALA A 322 -3.70 9.37 3.39
N MET A 323 -3.42 10.66 3.14
CA MET A 323 -2.34 11.41 3.81
C MET A 323 -2.57 11.50 5.32
N SER A 324 -3.80 11.83 5.72
CA SER A 324 -4.18 11.94 7.13
C SER A 324 -4.04 10.60 7.87
N ALA A 325 -4.42 9.49 7.23
CA ALA A 325 -4.29 8.16 7.82
C ALA A 325 -2.82 7.72 7.94
N TRP A 326 -1.97 8.06 6.96
CA TRP A 326 -0.53 7.85 7.07
C TRP A 326 0.03 8.56 8.29
N TYR A 327 -0.34 9.85 8.49
CA TYR A 327 0.07 10.64 9.65
C TYR A 327 -0.41 10.00 10.95
N ILE A 328 -1.70 9.66 11.06
CA ILE A 328 -2.29 9.11 12.29
C ILE A 328 -1.58 7.81 12.69
N LEU A 329 -1.43 6.86 11.77
CA LEU A 329 -0.78 5.58 12.06
C LEU A 329 0.67 5.83 12.55
N ASN A 330 1.45 6.61 11.79
CA ASN A 330 2.85 6.88 12.15
C ASN A 330 3.00 7.69 13.43
N ALA A 331 2.11 8.65 13.69
CA ALA A 331 2.09 9.44 14.92
C ALA A 331 1.83 8.56 16.16
N ILE A 332 1.03 7.51 16.02
CA ILE A 332 0.85 6.50 17.07
C ILE A 332 2.12 5.65 17.24
N GLY A 333 2.90 5.47 16.16
CA GLY A 333 4.15 4.72 16.14
C GLY A 333 4.08 3.39 15.38
N ILE A 334 3.02 3.17 14.60
CA ILE A 334 2.82 1.94 13.81
C ILE A 334 2.40 2.26 12.36
N TYR A 335 2.61 1.36 11.41
CA TYR A 335 2.14 1.56 10.03
C TYR A 335 1.78 0.24 9.35
N SER A 336 0.69 0.21 8.58
CA SER A 336 0.31 -0.98 7.81
C SER A 336 1.10 -1.01 6.50
N PHE A 337 2.25 -1.70 6.51
CA PHE A 337 3.17 -1.72 5.38
C PHE A 337 2.62 -2.46 4.15
N CYS A 338 1.93 -3.58 4.37
CA CYS A 338 1.35 -4.43 3.35
C CYS A 338 -0.10 -4.78 3.74
N PRO A 339 -1.10 -3.94 3.41
CA PRO A 339 -2.49 -4.26 3.68
C PRO A 339 -2.87 -5.64 3.11
N GLY A 340 -3.52 -6.47 3.93
CA GLY A 340 -3.71 -7.90 3.66
C GLY A 340 -2.77 -8.83 4.45
N ASP A 341 -1.60 -8.35 4.87
CA ASP A 341 -0.81 -8.93 5.96
C ASP A 341 -1.22 -8.25 7.27
N PRO A 342 -1.80 -8.97 8.26
CA PRO A 342 -2.30 -8.38 9.51
C PRO A 342 -1.15 -8.02 10.49
N GLN A 343 -0.10 -7.38 9.99
CA GLN A 343 1.02 -6.83 10.74
C GLN A 343 1.16 -5.32 10.55
N TYR A 344 1.66 -4.67 11.59
CA TYR A 344 2.04 -3.27 11.58
C TYR A 344 3.53 -3.14 11.86
N SER A 345 4.19 -2.31 11.05
CA SER A 345 5.59 -1.94 11.19
C SER A 345 5.74 -0.86 12.25
N ILE A 346 6.67 -1.02 13.19
CA ILE A 346 6.92 -0.05 14.27
C ILE A 346 7.81 1.07 13.72
N GLY A 347 7.34 2.31 13.86
CA GLY A 347 8.04 3.53 13.47
C GLY A 347 8.56 4.33 14.68
N ARG A 348 8.42 5.65 14.63
CA ARG A 348 8.71 6.58 15.73
C ARG A 348 7.41 7.17 16.27
N PRO A 349 6.96 6.81 17.49
CA PRO A 349 5.76 7.41 18.09
C PRO A 349 5.96 8.91 18.37
N LEU A 350 4.89 9.71 18.23
CA LEU A 350 4.86 11.13 18.58
C LEU A 350 4.30 11.40 19.98
N PHE A 351 3.39 10.54 20.46
CA PHE A 351 2.69 10.75 21.71
C PHE A 351 3.28 9.90 22.85
N ASP A 352 3.23 10.45 24.06
CA ASP A 352 3.62 9.76 25.29
C ASP A 352 2.67 8.60 25.61
N GLU A 353 1.40 8.72 25.23
CA GLU A 353 0.39 7.69 25.41
C GLU A 353 -0.68 7.77 24.31
N VAL A 354 -1.06 6.61 23.78
CA VAL A 354 -2.20 6.41 22.89
C VAL A 354 -3.04 5.27 23.43
N ILE A 355 -4.35 5.46 23.51
CA ILE A 355 -5.30 4.44 23.94
C ILE A 355 -6.26 4.15 22.78
N PHE A 356 -6.24 2.92 22.30
CA PHE A 356 -7.25 2.41 21.37
C PHE A 356 -8.43 1.91 22.19
N ASN A 357 -9.59 2.54 22.00
CA ASN A 357 -10.85 2.09 22.57
C ASN A 357 -11.44 1.04 21.62
N LEU A 358 -11.33 -0.24 21.98
CA LEU A 358 -11.69 -1.36 21.14
C LEU A 358 -13.11 -1.85 21.46
N LYS A 359 -13.61 -2.79 20.64
CA LYS A 359 -14.88 -3.46 20.91
C LYS A 359 -14.89 -4.17 22.27
N ASP A 360 -16.10 -4.40 22.78
CA ASP A 360 -16.36 -5.08 24.04
C ASP A 360 -15.73 -4.41 25.28
N GLY A 361 -15.46 -3.10 25.19
CA GLY A 361 -14.88 -2.32 26.29
C GLY A 361 -13.40 -2.63 26.57
N LYS A 362 -12.72 -3.32 25.64
CA LYS A 362 -11.28 -3.56 25.73
C LYS A 362 -10.51 -2.30 25.34
N ASN A 363 -9.32 -2.14 25.92
CA ASN A 363 -8.40 -1.09 25.54
C ASN A 363 -7.04 -1.70 25.20
N PHE A 364 -6.39 -1.16 24.18
CA PHE A 364 -4.96 -1.34 23.96
C PHE A 364 -4.27 0.00 24.23
N ARG A 365 -3.29 0.01 25.13
CA ARG A 365 -2.55 1.21 25.51
C ARG A 365 -1.12 1.11 24.99
N LEU A 366 -0.70 2.06 24.17
CA LEU A 366 0.68 2.27 23.76
C LEU A 366 1.25 3.42 24.58
N LYS A 367 2.30 3.15 25.36
CA LYS A 367 3.00 4.12 26.19
C LYS A 367 4.43 4.30 25.70
N THR A 368 4.81 5.54 25.46
CA THR A 368 6.15 5.92 25.03
C THR A 368 6.91 6.55 26.19
N ILE A 369 7.99 5.90 26.63
CA ILE A 369 8.82 6.32 27.75
C ILE A 369 10.01 7.10 27.20
N ASN A 370 10.32 8.25 27.82
CA ASN A 370 11.37 9.18 27.40
C ASN A 370 11.15 9.80 26.00
N ASN A 371 9.91 9.96 25.56
CA ASN A 371 9.61 10.58 24.28
C ASN A 371 10.05 12.05 24.25
N SER A 372 10.90 12.42 23.29
CA SER A 372 11.29 13.81 23.06
C SER A 372 11.75 14.00 21.61
N THR A 373 12.10 15.24 21.25
CA THR A 373 12.75 15.57 19.98
C THR A 373 14.12 14.93 19.84
N GLU A 374 14.87 14.83 20.95
CA GLU A 374 16.19 14.18 20.99
C GLU A 374 16.07 12.66 21.02
N ASN A 375 15.11 12.13 21.80
CA ASN A 375 14.94 10.70 22.00
C ASN A 375 14.03 10.10 20.91
N LYS A 376 14.57 9.93 19.70
CA LYS A 376 13.83 9.39 18.56
C LYS A 376 14.00 7.89 18.31
N TYR A 377 14.93 7.24 19.02
CA TYR A 377 15.26 5.84 18.75
C TYR A 377 14.65 4.88 19.76
N VAL A 378 13.99 3.84 19.26
CA VAL A 378 13.46 2.74 20.09
C VAL A 378 14.62 1.96 20.70
N GLN A 379 14.67 1.92 22.02
CA GLN A 379 15.65 1.18 22.81
C GLN A 379 15.12 -0.21 23.19
N SER A 380 13.84 -0.30 23.55
CA SER A 380 13.18 -1.56 23.83
C SER A 380 11.67 -1.45 23.66
N VAL A 381 11.03 -2.58 23.40
CA VAL A 381 9.57 -2.69 23.33
C VAL A 381 9.13 -3.84 24.23
N LEU A 382 8.14 -3.57 25.08
CA LEU A 382 7.45 -4.59 25.86
C LEU A 382 6.00 -4.68 25.39
N LEU A 383 5.54 -5.88 25.07
CA LEU A 383 4.14 -6.17 24.80
C LEU A 383 3.61 -7.04 25.95
N ASN A 384 2.66 -6.52 26.72
CA ASN A 384 2.09 -7.15 27.90
C ASN A 384 3.18 -7.65 28.88
N GLY A 385 4.21 -6.82 29.10
CA GLY A 385 5.34 -7.09 29.97
C GLY A 385 6.40 -8.04 29.39
N LYS A 386 6.24 -8.52 28.15
CA LYS A 386 7.21 -9.40 27.47
C LYS A 386 7.99 -8.64 26.41
N ALA A 387 9.29 -8.88 26.31
CA ALA A 387 10.12 -8.27 25.27
C ALA A 387 9.60 -8.62 23.87
N LEU A 388 9.38 -7.60 23.05
CA LEU A 388 9.14 -7.72 21.62
C LEU A 388 10.44 -7.32 20.90
N GLU A 389 11.16 -8.30 20.35
CA GLU A 389 12.43 -8.05 19.65
C GLU A 389 12.24 -7.68 18.17
N SER A 390 11.04 -7.92 17.65
CA SER A 390 10.65 -7.64 16.26
C SER A 390 10.20 -6.19 16.13
N PRO A 391 10.53 -5.48 15.03
CA PRO A 391 9.96 -4.17 14.72
C PRO A 391 8.54 -4.28 14.13
N PHE A 392 7.82 -5.36 14.44
CA PHE A 392 6.49 -5.64 13.91
C PHE A 392 5.56 -6.11 15.04
N ILE A 393 4.30 -5.66 14.99
CA ILE A 393 3.22 -6.07 15.89
C ILE A 393 2.01 -6.54 15.06
N SER A 394 1.41 -7.67 15.41
CA SER A 394 0.21 -8.15 14.71
C SER A 394 -1.03 -7.36 15.10
N HIS A 395 -2.00 -7.31 14.18
CA HIS A 395 -3.32 -6.76 14.45
C HIS A 395 -4.01 -7.45 15.62
N GLU A 396 -3.89 -8.78 15.71
CA GLU A 396 -4.44 -9.59 16.81
C GLU A 396 -3.89 -9.14 18.19
N ASN A 397 -2.61 -8.77 18.27
CA ASN A 397 -2.03 -8.26 19.52
C ASN A 397 -2.66 -6.92 19.95
N ILE A 398 -3.05 -6.08 18.99
CA ILE A 398 -3.73 -4.80 19.27
C ILE A 398 -5.18 -5.08 19.70
N ILE A 399 -5.98 -5.79 18.89
CA ILE A 399 -7.42 -5.94 19.13
C ILE A 399 -7.78 -6.84 20.33
N LYS A 400 -6.83 -7.64 20.83
CA LYS A 400 -7.00 -8.37 22.10
C LYS A 400 -6.98 -7.44 23.32
N GLY A 401 -6.52 -6.21 23.17
CA GLY A 401 -6.27 -5.29 24.27
C GLY A 401 -4.99 -5.62 25.03
N GLY A 402 -4.63 -4.75 25.97
CA GLY A 402 -3.40 -4.86 26.77
C GLY A 402 -2.51 -3.63 26.66
N ASP A 403 -1.21 -3.83 26.86
CA ASP A 403 -0.24 -2.75 27.00
C ASP A 403 0.98 -2.97 26.09
N MET A 404 1.42 -1.91 25.42
CA MET A 404 2.70 -1.83 24.73
C MET A 404 3.49 -0.67 25.32
N GLU A 405 4.70 -0.94 25.79
CA GLU A 405 5.63 0.10 26.27
C GLU A 405 6.82 0.20 25.33
N ILE A 406 7.09 1.40 24.82
CA ILE A 406 8.23 1.69 23.95
C ILE A 406 9.16 2.63 24.71
N VAL A 407 10.38 2.19 25.00
CA VAL A 407 11.40 3.03 25.63
C VAL A 407 12.23 3.70 24.54
N MET A 408 12.29 5.03 24.56
CA MET A 408 13.03 5.83 23.61
C MET A 408 14.39 6.27 24.17
N GLY A 409 15.33 6.59 23.27
CA GLY A 409 16.66 7.08 23.60
C GLY A 409 17.26 7.92 22.47
N PRO A 410 18.36 8.65 22.76
CA PRO A 410 18.94 9.63 21.84
C PRO A 410 19.88 9.02 20.79
N GLU A 411 20.29 7.75 20.98
CA GLU A 411 21.20 7.05 20.08
C GLU A 411 20.54 5.80 19.47
N PRO A 412 20.87 5.44 18.21
CA PRO A 412 20.36 4.23 17.57
C PRO A 412 20.64 2.95 18.38
N ASN A 413 19.61 2.19 18.73
CA ASN A 413 19.79 0.82 19.19
C ASN A 413 19.88 -0.15 18.00
N LYS A 414 21.11 -0.47 17.59
CA LYS A 414 21.37 -1.38 16.47
C LYS A 414 21.09 -2.86 16.78
N ASN A 415 20.70 -3.21 18.01
CA ASN A 415 20.31 -4.58 18.38
C ASN A 415 18.80 -4.83 18.28
N PHE A 416 17.98 -3.78 18.40
CA PHE A 416 16.54 -3.92 18.24
C PHE A 416 16.21 -4.24 16.77
N GLY A 417 15.42 -5.28 16.51
CA GLY A 417 15.01 -5.67 15.17
C GLY A 417 16.12 -6.08 14.20
N ALA A 418 17.35 -6.32 14.68
CA ALA A 418 18.51 -6.65 13.84
C ALA A 418 18.52 -8.13 13.40
N ARG A 419 17.52 -8.53 12.60
CA ARG A 419 17.38 -9.89 12.06
C ARG A 419 17.48 -9.93 10.55
#